data_AF-A0A2A2R387-F1
#
_entry.id   AF-A0A2A2R387-F1
#
_cell.length_a   1.000
_cell.length_b   1.000
_cell.length_c   1.000
_cell.angle_alpha   90.00
_cell.angle_beta   90.00
_cell.angle_gamma   90.00
#
_symmetry.space_group_name_H-M   'P 1'
#
loop_
_entity.id
_entity.type
_entity.pdbx_description
1 polymer ?
#
loop_
_entity_poly.entity_id
_entity_poly.type
_entity_poly.pdbx_seq_one_letter_code
_entity_poly.pdbx_strand_id
1 'polypeptide(L)'
;MQFGSDYLLLAKSYVDGKVYVSTIKASDLKESPKWEGTENPPLSAKKAESLAREKAMQLAKKKFADYVLESISINYLRTQNVWCYEVSYRNENFDLSKIQSGEIPLNSILILVLMNGRVIEPKME
;
A
#
# COMPACT_ATOMS: atom_id res chain seq x y z
N MET A 1 0.09 9.39 20.74
CA MET A 1 0.70 8.09 20.40
C MET A 1 2.02 8.40 19.69
N GLN A 2 3.15 8.15 20.34
CA GLN A 2 4.47 8.57 19.87
C GLN A 2 5.02 7.47 18.98
N PHE A 3 4.96 7.65 17.66
CA PHE A 3 5.53 6.70 16.70
C PHE A 3 7.05 6.72 16.85
N GLY A 4 7.65 5.58 17.19
CA GLY A 4 9.10 5.43 17.29
C GLY A 4 9.80 5.81 15.98
N SER A 5 11.01 6.34 16.09
CA SER A 5 11.86 6.93 15.03
C SER A 5 12.21 6.03 13.84
N ASP A 6 11.65 4.83 13.74
CA ASP A 6 12.15 3.76 12.86
C ASP A 6 11.23 3.48 11.66
N TYR A 7 10.12 4.22 11.55
CA TYR A 7 9.16 4.08 10.46
C TYR A 7 9.44 5.05 9.34
N LEU A 8 9.48 4.53 8.11
CA LEU A 8 9.86 5.29 6.93
C LEU A 8 8.66 5.68 6.07
N LEU A 9 7.65 4.82 6.04
CA LEU A 9 6.39 5.05 5.37
C LEU A 9 5.31 4.23 6.07
N LEU A 10 4.11 4.79 6.16
CA LEU A 10 2.93 4.15 6.71
C LEU A 10 1.78 4.31 5.72
N ALA A 11 1.09 3.22 5.41
CA ALA A 11 -0.11 3.23 4.59
C ALA A 11 -1.27 2.61 5.38
N LYS A 12 -2.44 3.25 5.35
CA LYS A 12 -3.67 2.76 6.00
C LYS A 12 -4.67 2.29 4.95
N SER A 13 -5.14 1.07 5.09
CA SER A 13 -6.25 0.51 4.31
C SER A 13 -7.49 0.39 5.19
N TYR A 14 -8.65 0.69 4.63
CA TYR A 14 -9.95 0.54 5.25
C TYR A 14 -10.73 -0.52 4.50
N VAL A 15 -10.96 -1.66 5.14
CA VAL A 15 -11.60 -2.82 4.51
C VAL A 15 -12.68 -3.32 5.45
N ASP A 16 -13.94 -3.08 5.06
CA ASP A 16 -15.11 -3.62 5.76
C ASP A 16 -15.15 -3.25 7.26
N GLY A 17 -14.92 -1.96 7.55
CA GLY A 17 -14.89 -1.44 8.92
C GLY A 17 -13.63 -1.79 9.71
N LYS A 18 -12.65 -2.46 9.11
CA LYS A 18 -11.34 -2.74 9.72
C LYS A 18 -10.27 -1.83 9.16
N VAL A 19 -9.32 -1.46 10.02
CA VAL A 19 -8.14 -0.69 9.64
C VAL A 19 -6.95 -1.64 9.56
N TYR A 20 -6.25 -1.61 8.43
CA TYR A 20 -4.98 -2.31 8.24
C TYR A 20 -3.88 -1.30 8.01
N VAL A 21 -2.75 -1.49 8.67
CA VAL A 21 -1.59 -0.61 8.62
C VAL A 21 -0.41 -1.38 8.06
N SER A 22 0.13 -0.89 6.96
CA SER A 22 1.40 -1.33 6.39
C SER A 22 2.48 -0.36 6.85
N THR A 23 3.62 -0.87 7.30
CA THR A 23 4.72 -0.03 7.77
C THR A 23 6.04 -0.53 7.24
N ILE A 24 6.77 0.33 6.56
CA ILE A 24 8.14 0.05 6.12
C ILE A 24 9.11 0.42 7.24
N LYS A 25 9.88 -0.57 7.69
CA LYS A 25 11.01 -0.38 8.61
C LYS A 25 12.33 -0.41 7.83
N ALA A 26 13.38 0.17 8.39
CA ALA A 26 14.72 0.08 7.81
C ALA A 26 15.18 -1.37 7.55
N SER A 27 14.79 -2.32 8.41
CA SER A 27 15.09 -3.73 8.24
C SER A 27 14.48 -4.36 6.99
N ASP A 28 13.35 -3.84 6.50
CA ASP A 28 12.68 -4.37 5.31
C ASP A 28 13.42 -4.02 4.02
N LEU A 29 14.26 -2.98 4.07
CA LEU A 29 14.93 -2.40 2.91
C LEU A 29 16.32 -3.00 2.63
N LYS A 30 16.83 -3.87 3.51
CA LYS A 30 18.17 -4.46 3.40
C LYS A 30 18.44 -5.14 2.05
N GLU A 31 17.39 -5.73 1.47
CA GLU A 31 17.45 -6.47 0.21
C GLU A 31 16.82 -5.69 -0.96
N SER A 32 16.34 -4.47 -0.73
CA SER A 32 15.77 -3.66 -1.80
C SER A 32 16.90 -3.04 -2.62
N PRO A 33 16.88 -3.17 -3.97
CA PRO A 33 17.89 -2.55 -4.80
C PRO A 33 17.84 -1.03 -4.64
N LYS A 34 19.02 -0.40 -4.71
CA LYS A 34 19.12 1.04 -4.93
C LYS A 34 18.79 1.35 -6.38
N TRP A 35 18.07 2.44 -6.59
CA TRP A 35 17.67 2.91 -7.92
C TRP A 35 17.65 4.43 -7.87
N GLU A 36 18.13 5.09 -8.92
CA GLU A 36 18.31 6.55 -8.94
C GLU A 36 17.11 7.29 -9.55
N GLY A 37 16.07 6.57 -9.99
CA GLY A 37 14.84 7.19 -10.50
C GLY A 37 14.93 7.72 -11.94
N THR A 38 16.03 7.47 -12.64
CA THR A 38 16.30 8.02 -13.98
C THR A 38 16.09 7.02 -15.12
N GLU A 39 16.13 5.72 -14.82
CA GLU A 39 15.96 4.60 -15.75
C GLU A 39 14.74 3.75 -15.40
N ASN A 40 14.57 2.56 -16.01
CA ASN A 40 13.48 1.68 -15.61
C ASN A 40 13.67 1.18 -14.17
N PRO A 41 12.61 1.14 -13.33
CA PRO A 41 12.72 0.61 -11.98
C PRO A 41 13.05 -0.89 -11.99
N PRO A 42 13.78 -1.39 -10.97
CA PRO A 42 14.14 -2.82 -10.87
C PRO A 42 12.92 -3.76 -10.87
N LEU A 43 11.79 -3.29 -10.36
CA LEU A 43 10.50 -3.94 -10.45
C LEU A 43 9.61 -3.12 -11.39
N SER A 44 8.97 -3.75 -12.37
CA SER A 44 8.03 -3.03 -13.24
C SER A 44 6.71 -2.74 -12.51
N ALA A 45 6.05 -1.64 -12.88
CA ALA A 45 4.74 -1.29 -12.33
C ALA A 45 3.70 -2.40 -12.50
N LYS A 46 3.72 -3.10 -13.64
CA LYS A 46 2.83 -4.25 -13.90
C LYS A 46 3.07 -5.40 -12.92
N LYS A 47 4.33 -5.70 -12.60
CA LYS A 47 4.65 -6.75 -11.63
C LYS A 47 4.29 -6.32 -10.21
N ALA A 48 4.51 -5.05 -9.86
CA ALA A 48 4.11 -4.48 -8.58
C ALA A 48 2.58 -4.54 -8.38
N GLU A 49 1.79 -4.17 -9.40
CA GLU A 49 0.33 -4.29 -9.37
C GLU A 49 -0.13 -5.73 -9.19
N SER A 50 0.45 -6.69 -9.93
CA SER A 50 0.10 -8.11 -9.79
C SER A 50 0.30 -8.61 -8.35
N LEU A 51 1.43 -8.27 -7.73
CA LEU A 51 1.74 -8.64 -6.35
C LEU A 51 0.81 -7.95 -5.34
N ALA A 52 0.54 -6.66 -5.57
CA ALA A 52 -0.38 -5.89 -4.75
C ALA A 52 -1.81 -6.43 -4.84
N ARG A 53 -2.26 -6.81 -6.03
CA ARG A 53 -3.58 -7.38 -6.30
C ARG A 53 -3.79 -8.68 -5.54
N GLU A 54 -2.82 -9.59 -5.58
CA GLU A 54 -2.87 -10.83 -4.80
C GLU A 54 -3.05 -10.53 -3.31
N LYS A 55 -2.33 -9.53 -2.78
CA LYS A 55 -2.45 -9.16 -1.37
C LYS A 55 -3.79 -8.49 -1.04
N ALA A 56 -4.27 -7.61 -1.90
CA ALA A 56 -5.56 -6.95 -1.75
C ALA A 56 -6.72 -7.96 -1.80
N MET A 57 -6.63 -8.97 -2.68
CA MET A 57 -7.57 -10.10 -2.73
C MET A 57 -7.59 -10.89 -1.42
N GLN A 58 -6.44 -11.09 -0.77
CA GLN A 58 -6.38 -11.76 0.53
C GLN A 58 -7.07 -10.94 1.64
N LEU A 59 -6.88 -9.62 1.64
CA LEU A 59 -7.47 -8.72 2.63
C LEU A 59 -9.00 -8.62 2.48
N ALA A 60 -9.48 -8.33 1.27
CA ALA A 60 -10.91 -8.12 1.01
C ALA A 60 -11.68 -9.43 0.73
N LYS A 61 -10.97 -10.54 0.49
CA LYS A 61 -11.54 -11.86 0.18
C LYS A 61 -12.57 -11.75 -0.94
N LYS A 62 -13.80 -12.23 -0.71
CA LYS A 62 -14.91 -12.19 -1.69
C LYS A 62 -15.33 -10.78 -2.08
N LYS A 63 -15.06 -9.77 -1.23
CA LYS A 63 -15.41 -8.36 -1.50
C LYS A 63 -14.41 -7.66 -2.42
N PHE A 64 -13.29 -8.29 -2.79
CA PHE A 64 -12.32 -7.66 -3.69
C PHE A 64 -12.93 -7.32 -5.06
N ALA A 65 -13.99 -8.02 -5.49
CA ALA A 65 -14.71 -7.71 -6.72
C ALA A 65 -15.31 -6.29 -6.74
N ASP A 66 -15.53 -5.68 -5.58
CA ASP A 66 -16.03 -4.31 -5.43
C ASP A 66 -14.93 -3.25 -5.54
N TYR A 67 -13.66 -3.65 -5.67
CA TYR A 67 -12.52 -2.76 -5.70
C TYR A 67 -11.93 -2.65 -7.11
N VAL A 68 -11.62 -1.42 -7.50
CA VAL A 68 -10.89 -1.11 -8.74
C VAL A 68 -9.52 -0.53 -8.42
N LEU A 69 -8.56 -0.74 -9.32
CA LEU A 69 -7.26 -0.09 -9.24
C LEU A 69 -7.47 1.43 -9.40
N GLU A 70 -7.07 2.19 -8.39
CA GLU A 70 -7.16 3.65 -8.39
C GLU A 70 -5.85 4.27 -8.86
N SER A 71 -4.72 3.81 -8.33
CA SER A 71 -3.41 4.35 -8.71
C SER A 71 -2.27 3.36 -8.46
N ILE A 72 -1.19 3.55 -9.21
CA ILE A 72 0.12 2.96 -8.95
C ILE A 72 1.11 4.13 -8.91
N SER A 73 1.71 4.38 -7.75
CA SER A 73 2.68 5.45 -7.55
C SER A 73 4.00 4.88 -7.08
N ILE A 74 5.09 5.61 -7.31
CA ILE A 74 6.41 5.28 -6.78
C ILE A 74 6.77 6.34 -5.74
N ASN A 75 7.12 5.89 -4.55
CA ASN A 75 7.49 6.73 -3.42
C ASN A 75 8.98 6.60 -3.10
N TYR A 76 9.64 7.74 -2.90
CA TYR A 76 11.04 7.82 -2.51
C TYR A 76 11.18 7.92 -0.99
N LEU A 77 11.84 6.93 -0.39
CA LEU A 77 12.12 6.87 1.04
C LEU A 77 13.48 7.53 1.33
N ARG A 78 13.46 8.87 1.45
CA ARG A 78 14.65 9.73 1.55
C ARG A 78 15.69 9.27 2.56
N THR A 79 15.27 8.83 3.74
CA THR A 79 16.17 8.45 4.85
C THR A 79 17.01 7.20 4.57
N GLN A 80 16.61 6.36 3.61
CA GLN A 80 17.34 5.14 3.25
C GLN A 80 17.80 5.12 1.79
N ASN A 81 17.50 6.19 1.02
CA ASN A 81 17.77 6.28 -0.41
C ASN A 81 17.27 5.06 -1.20
N VAL A 82 16.01 4.68 -0.98
CA VAL A 82 15.36 3.58 -1.71
C VAL A 82 13.97 4.00 -2.15
N TRP A 83 13.39 3.20 -3.05
CA TRP A 83 12.08 3.44 -3.62
C TRP A 83 11.15 2.27 -3.32
N CYS A 84 9.85 2.53 -3.31
CA CYS A 84 8.82 1.51 -3.27
C CYS A 84 7.63 1.92 -4.12
N TYR A 85 6.86 0.94 -4.57
CA TYR A 85 5.54 1.16 -5.13
C TYR A 85 4.51 1.28 -4.01
N GLU A 86 3.56 2.18 -4.20
CA GLU A 86 2.27 2.18 -3.50
C GLU A 86 1.17 1.93 -4.54
N VAL A 87 0.35 0.93 -4.28
CA VAL A 87 -0.76 0.54 -5.15
C VAL A 87 -2.06 0.73 -4.38
N SER A 88 -2.89 1.64 -4.86
CA SER A 88 -4.20 1.95 -4.26
C SER A 88 -5.32 1.29 -5.04
N TYR A 89 -6.25 0.67 -4.31
CA TYR A 89 -7.53 0.20 -4.81
C TYR A 89 -8.65 0.93 -4.06
N ARG A 90 -9.65 1.41 -4.80
CA ARG A 90 -10.83 2.07 -4.25
C ARG A 90 -12.04 1.15 -4.40
N ASN A 91 -12.85 1.03 -3.35
CA ASN A 91 -14.14 0.36 -3.47
C ASN A 91 -15.08 1.25 -4.33
N GLU A 92 -15.78 0.69 -5.31
CA GLU A 92 -16.74 1.46 -6.13
C GLU A 92 -18.18 1.35 -5.60
N ASN A 93 -18.47 0.33 -4.80
CA ASN A 93 -19.79 0.02 -4.26
C ASN A 93 -20.02 0.59 -2.85
N PHE A 94 -19.27 1.62 -2.45
CA PHE A 94 -19.44 2.24 -1.14
C PHE A 94 -20.46 3.38 -1.18
N ASP A 95 -21.13 3.58 -0.05
CA ASP A 95 -22.11 4.65 0.13
C ASP A 95 -21.42 5.99 0.43
N LEU A 96 -21.39 6.87 -0.57
CA LEU A 96 -20.81 8.22 -0.47
C LEU A 96 -21.44 9.07 0.65
N SER A 97 -22.70 8.82 1.01
CA SER A 97 -23.37 9.58 2.07
C SER A 97 -22.72 9.37 3.44
N LYS A 98 -22.18 8.17 3.70
CA LYS A 98 -21.50 7.82 4.96
C LYS A 98 -20.11 8.43 5.11
N ILE A 99 -19.50 8.83 4.00
CA ILE A 99 -18.23 9.57 4.03
C ILE A 99 -18.48 11.03 4.36
N GLN A 100 -19.51 11.63 3.75
CA GLN A 100 -19.85 13.04 3.98
C GLN A 100 -20.30 13.30 5.42
N SER A 101 -20.91 12.31 6.08
CA SER A 101 -21.23 12.37 7.51
C SER A 101 -20.03 12.14 8.43
N GLY A 102 -18.88 11.71 7.91
CA GLY A 102 -17.69 11.34 8.68
C GLY A 102 -17.83 10.03 9.46
N GLU A 103 -18.91 9.26 9.22
CA GLU A 103 -19.21 8.03 9.95
C GLU A 103 -18.26 6.88 9.59
N ILE A 104 -17.80 6.82 8.34
CA ILE A 104 -16.93 5.73 7.87
C ILE A 104 -15.83 6.30 6.95
N PRO A 105 -14.56 5.94 7.15
CA PRO A 105 -13.51 6.26 6.19
C PRO A 105 -13.77 5.60 4.83
N LEU A 106 -13.27 6.21 3.76
CA LEU A 106 -13.33 5.64 2.41
C LEU A 106 -12.74 4.22 2.43
N ASN A 107 -13.56 3.22 2.06
CA ASN A 107 -13.09 1.84 1.92
C ASN A 107 -12.07 1.77 0.78
N SER A 108 -10.79 1.70 1.14
CA SER A 108 -9.66 1.67 0.21
C SER A 108 -8.61 0.66 0.68
N ILE A 109 -7.85 0.11 -0.26
CA ILE A 109 -6.74 -0.80 0.01
C ILE A 109 -5.47 -0.17 -0.55
N LEU A 110 -4.49 0.08 0.32
CA LEU A 110 -3.17 0.56 -0.04
C LEU A 110 -2.12 -0.51 0.28
N ILE A 111 -1.47 -1.02 -0.76
CA ILE A 111 -0.40 -2.03 -0.65
C ILE A 111 0.93 -1.40 -1.02
N LEU A 112 1.94 -1.59 -0.16
CA LEU A 112 3.31 -1.18 -0.41
C LEU A 112 4.12 -2.36 -0.95
N VAL A 113 4.84 -2.16 -2.05
CA VAL A 113 5.68 -3.18 -2.69
C VAL A 113 7.09 -2.62 -2.88
N LEU A 114 8.09 -3.27 -2.30
CA LEU A 114 9.49 -2.88 -2.44
C LEU A 114 10.03 -3.20 -3.85
N MET A 115 11.11 -2.52 -4.27
CA MET A 115 11.70 -2.73 -5.60
C MET A 115 12.31 -4.11 -5.83
N ASN A 116 12.49 -4.92 -4.79
CA ASN A 116 12.85 -6.33 -4.92
C ASN A 116 11.63 -7.26 -5.09
N GLY A 117 10.41 -6.72 -5.18
CA GLY A 117 9.17 -7.49 -5.30
C GLY A 117 8.58 -7.95 -3.96
N ARG A 118 9.18 -7.62 -2.81
CA ARG A 118 8.61 -7.95 -1.51
C ARG A 118 7.40 -7.05 -1.22
N VAL A 119 6.26 -7.67 -0.89
CA VAL A 119 5.08 -6.97 -0.40
C VAL A 119 5.21 -6.73 1.11
N ILE A 120 4.92 -5.51 1.55
CA ILE A 120 4.88 -5.17 2.97
C ILE A 120 3.56 -5.64 3.55
N GLU A 121 3.64 -6.45 4.60
CA GLU A 121 2.47 -7.08 5.19
C GLU A 121 1.60 -6.04 5.95
N PRO A 122 0.33 -5.85 5.55
CA PRO A 122 -0.62 -5.02 6.27
C PRO A 122 -1.07 -5.74 7.55
N LYS A 123 -1.00 -5.07 8.70
CA LYS A 123 -1.43 -5.61 10.00
C LYS A 123 -2.67 -4.88 10.48
N MET A 124 -3.63 -5.61 11.05
CA MET A 124 -4.82 -5.00 11.63
C MET A 124 -4.42 -4.14 12.84
N GLU A 125 -4.89 -2.89 12.89
CA GLU A 125 -4.70 -1.95 14.01
C GLU A 125 -5.69 -2.26 15.16
#